data_AF-A0A523BA38-F1
#
_entry.id   AF-A0A523BA38-F1
#
_cell.length_a   1.000
_cell.length_b   1.000
_cell.length_c   1.000
_cell.angle_alpha   90.00
_cell.angle_beta   90.00
_cell.angle_gamma   90.00
#
_symmetry.space_group_name_H-M   'P 1'
#
loop_
_entity.id
_entity.type
_entity.pdbx_description
1 polymer ?
#
loop_
_entity_poly.entity_id
_entity_poly.type
_entity_poly.pdbx_seq_one_letter_code
_entity_poly.pdbx_strand_id
1 'polypeptide(L)'
;MPRRIVTKKKKRMGRMFFEAGAVSSSMGLKDIMDVIFTSAESYREIATVLLEWIKSKSDQENRGKVRWVTTSEMSNYINERLMPRRRSAAYAVIKNYLVPLGILEYRPSESKYILSRDFAGALKRLAEAYTKWTG
;
A
#
# COMPACT_ATOMS: atom_id res chain seq x y z
N MET A 1 42.34 10.23 18.71
CA MET A 1 41.54 9.18 18.02
C MET A 1 40.70 9.84 16.92
N PRO A 2 40.70 9.36 15.67
CA PRO A 2 39.87 9.95 14.63
C PRO A 2 38.39 9.59 14.88
N ARG A 3 37.52 10.60 14.90
CA ARG A 3 36.07 10.41 15.03
C ARG A 3 35.55 9.80 13.73
N ARG A 4 34.92 8.61 13.80
CA ARG A 4 34.13 8.05 12.69
C ARG A 4 33.12 9.10 12.24
N ILE A 5 33.19 9.51 10.98
CA ILE A 5 32.13 10.27 10.32
C ILE A 5 30.94 9.31 10.23
N VAL A 6 30.04 9.37 11.21
CA VAL A 6 28.74 8.72 11.12
C VAL A 6 27.99 9.52 10.05
N THR A 7 27.89 8.95 8.85
CA THR A 7 27.03 9.45 7.79
C THR A 7 25.62 9.61 8.36
N LYS A 8 25.24 10.86 8.66
CA LYS A 8 23.89 11.19 9.11
C LYS A 8 22.93 10.71 8.01
N LYS A 9 22.24 9.58 8.22
CA LYS A 9 21.08 9.21 7.41
C LYS A 9 20.17 10.43 7.37
N LYS A 10 19.98 11.03 6.19
CA LYS A 10 19.11 12.19 5.97
C LYS A 10 17.78 11.90 6.68
N LYS A 11 17.41 12.74 7.66
CA LYS A 11 16.07 12.69 8.26
C LYS A 11 15.06 12.94 7.13
N ARG A 12 14.46 11.87 6.61
CA ARG A 12 13.38 11.88 5.63
C ARG A 12 12.14 12.45 6.32
N MET A 13 11.97 13.77 6.29
CA MET A 13 10.83 14.47 6.86
C MET A 13 9.69 14.50 5.82
N GLY A 14 8.74 13.59 6.01
CA GLY A 14 7.59 13.36 5.12
C GLY A 14 7.08 11.94 5.37
N ARG A 15 5.76 11.75 5.48
CA ARG A 15 5.15 10.43 5.79
C ARG A 15 5.25 9.43 4.62
N MET A 16 5.76 9.88 3.47
CA MET A 16 5.76 9.16 2.20
C MET A 16 6.88 9.73 1.31
N PHE A 17 7.71 8.88 0.73
CA PHE A 17 8.68 9.21 -0.33
C PHE A 17 8.66 8.08 -1.34
N PHE A 18 8.46 8.40 -2.62
CA PHE A 18 8.52 7.44 -3.72
C PHE A 18 9.98 7.24 -4.16
N GLU A 19 10.49 6.02 -4.01
CA GLU A 19 11.86 5.67 -4.40
C GLU A 19 11.88 5.02 -5.79
N ALA A 20 11.89 5.85 -6.83
CA ALA A 20 11.75 5.41 -8.23
C ALA A 20 12.79 4.35 -8.66
N GLY A 21 14.03 4.45 -8.17
CA GLY A 21 15.11 3.50 -8.51
C GLY A 21 14.92 2.09 -7.93
N ALA A 22 14.01 1.91 -6.97
CA ALA A 22 13.70 0.60 -6.38
C ALA A 22 12.57 -0.14 -7.12
N VAL A 23 12.00 0.45 -8.16
CA VAL A 23 10.84 -0.12 -8.87
C VAL A 23 11.30 -1.12 -9.95
N SER A 24 10.83 -2.37 -9.88
CA SER A 24 11.11 -3.43 -10.85
C SER A 24 9.84 -4.05 -11.45
N SER A 25 9.97 -4.84 -12.53
CA SER A 25 8.84 -5.48 -13.22
C SER A 25 8.23 -6.67 -12.46
N SER A 26 8.90 -7.19 -11.43
CA SER A 26 8.48 -8.38 -10.67
C SER A 26 8.35 -8.09 -9.17
N MET A 27 7.80 -6.93 -8.81
CA MET A 27 7.67 -6.55 -7.41
C MET A 27 6.53 -7.30 -6.71
N GLY A 28 6.83 -7.86 -5.54
CA GLY A 28 5.81 -8.35 -4.63
C GLY A 28 5.05 -7.18 -4.01
N LEU A 29 3.89 -7.48 -3.42
CA LEU A 29 3.09 -6.50 -2.69
C LEU A 29 3.94 -5.76 -1.64
N LYS A 30 4.78 -6.49 -0.90
CA LYS A 30 5.65 -5.92 0.14
C LYS A 30 6.61 -4.86 -0.41
N ASP A 31 7.24 -5.12 -1.55
CA ASP A 31 8.20 -4.20 -2.17
C ASP A 31 7.51 -2.90 -2.63
N ILE A 32 6.29 -3.04 -3.17
CA ILE A 32 5.44 -1.90 -3.53
C ILE A 32 5.13 -1.04 -2.29
N MET A 33 4.79 -1.66 -1.17
CA MET A 33 4.49 -0.93 0.06
C MET A 33 5.73 -0.27 0.66
N ASP A 34 6.92 -0.86 0.49
CA ASP A 34 8.20 -0.28 0.92
C ASP A 34 8.55 0.99 0.13
N VAL A 35 8.30 0.99 -1.18
CA VAL A 35 8.48 2.17 -2.04
C VAL A 35 7.48 3.29 -1.70
N ILE A 36 6.27 2.92 -1.29
CA ILE A 36 5.18 3.85 -0.99
C ILE A 36 5.32 4.43 0.43
N PHE A 37 5.59 3.59 1.43
CA PHE A 37 5.60 3.97 2.85
C PHE A 37 7.02 3.96 3.45
N THR A 38 7.90 4.80 2.93
CA THR A 38 9.33 4.84 3.31
C THR A 38 9.65 5.30 4.75
N SER A 39 8.75 5.98 5.46
CA SER A 39 8.98 6.46 6.83
C SER A 39 7.86 6.08 7.82
N ALA A 40 6.77 5.48 7.35
CA ALA A 40 5.57 5.20 8.12
C ALA A 40 5.37 3.69 8.28
N GLU A 41 6.23 3.05 9.06
CA GLU A 41 6.25 1.59 9.25
C GLU A 41 4.90 1.01 9.69
N SER A 42 4.19 1.68 10.60
CA SER A 42 2.86 1.23 11.04
C SER A 42 1.82 1.30 9.92
N TYR A 43 1.89 2.29 9.02
CA TYR A 43 0.92 2.42 7.93
C TYR A 43 1.22 1.41 6.84
N ARG A 44 2.51 1.17 6.55
CA ARG A 44 2.98 0.08 5.70
C ARG A 44 2.44 -1.26 6.18
N GLU A 45 2.63 -1.59 7.45
CA GLU A 45 2.19 -2.85 8.06
C GLU A 45 0.68 -3.03 7.91
N ILE A 46 -0.10 -2.02 8.28
CA ILE A 46 -1.57 -2.03 8.16
C ILE A 46 -1.99 -2.25 6.71
N ALA A 47 -1.38 -1.52 5.79
CA ALA A 47 -1.74 -1.57 4.39
C ALA A 47 -1.43 -2.96 3.78
N THR A 48 -0.27 -3.54 4.10
CA THR A 48 0.08 -4.92 3.69
C THR A 48 -0.93 -5.92 4.22
N VAL A 49 -1.25 -5.86 5.52
CA VAL A 49 -2.21 -6.78 6.17
C VAL A 49 -3.58 -6.71 5.51
N LEU A 50 -4.08 -5.50 5.23
CA LEU A 50 -5.38 -5.31 4.56
C LEU A 50 -5.40 -5.91 3.15
N LEU A 51 -4.36 -5.67 2.36
CA LEU A 51 -4.29 -6.12 0.96
C LEU A 51 -4.11 -7.64 0.86
N GLU A 52 -3.30 -8.24 1.74
CA GLU A 52 -3.17 -9.69 1.84
C GLU A 52 -4.48 -10.35 2.27
N TRP A 53 -5.18 -9.75 3.23
CA TRP A 53 -6.47 -10.24 3.67
C TRP A 53 -7.52 -10.19 2.55
N ILE A 54 -7.61 -9.09 1.77
CA ILE A 54 -8.52 -9.01 0.61
C ILE A 54 -8.25 -10.16 -0.37
N LYS A 55 -6.98 -10.40 -0.68
CA LYS A 55 -6.57 -11.48 -1.57
C LYS A 55 -7.01 -12.83 -1.03
N SER A 56 -6.68 -13.13 0.23
CA SER A 56 -7.01 -14.38 0.91
C SER A 56 -8.52 -14.61 1.00
N LYS A 57 -9.29 -13.60 1.39
CA LYS A 57 -10.76 -13.66 1.50
C LYS A 57 -11.40 -13.94 0.14
N SER A 58 -10.91 -13.26 -0.90
CA SER A 58 -11.38 -13.48 -2.27
C SER A 58 -11.03 -14.85 -2.84
N ASP A 59 -9.88 -15.41 -2.48
CA ASP A 59 -9.48 -16.79 -2.79
C ASP A 59 -10.39 -17.81 -2.10
N GLN A 60 -10.58 -17.67 -0.79
CA GLN A 60 -11.39 -18.58 0.03
C GLN A 60 -12.85 -18.67 -0.45
N GLU A 61 -13.41 -17.56 -0.92
CA GLU A 61 -14.78 -17.51 -1.41
C GLU A 61 -14.92 -17.71 -2.93
N ASN A 62 -13.85 -18.09 -3.63
CA ASN A 62 -13.87 -18.35 -5.07
C ASN A 62 -14.49 -17.21 -5.89
N ARG A 63 -14.22 -15.94 -5.52
CA ARG A 63 -14.81 -14.74 -6.17
C ARG A 63 -14.30 -14.47 -7.58
N GLY A 64 -13.55 -15.41 -8.15
CA GLY A 64 -13.01 -15.38 -9.49
C GLY A 64 -11.74 -14.54 -9.62
N LYS A 65 -11.50 -14.08 -10.85
CA LYS A 65 -10.27 -13.39 -11.25
C LYS A 65 -10.09 -12.06 -10.50
N VAL A 66 -11.15 -11.28 -10.33
CA VAL A 66 -11.09 -9.97 -9.66
C VAL A 66 -11.10 -10.18 -8.15
N ARG A 67 -10.11 -9.62 -7.45
CA ARG A 67 -10.02 -9.72 -5.99
C ARG A 67 -10.81 -8.59 -5.35
N TRP A 68 -11.83 -8.90 -4.57
CA TRP A 68 -12.68 -7.89 -3.96
C TRP A 68 -13.28 -8.32 -2.62
N VAL A 69 -13.63 -7.32 -1.82
CA VAL A 69 -14.38 -7.46 -0.55
C VAL A 69 -15.49 -6.42 -0.45
N THR A 70 -16.56 -6.74 0.27
CA THR A 70 -17.58 -5.73 0.60
C THR A 70 -17.05 -4.74 1.63
N THR A 71 -17.69 -3.56 1.70
CA THR A 71 -17.45 -2.56 2.74
C THR A 71 -17.70 -3.11 4.14
N SER A 72 -18.76 -3.91 4.32
CA SER A 72 -19.09 -4.56 5.59
C SER A 72 -18.01 -5.54 6.02
N GLU A 73 -17.53 -6.39 5.11
CA GLU A 73 -16.44 -7.32 5.41
C GLU A 73 -15.15 -6.60 5.80
N MET A 74 -14.80 -5.54 5.05
CA MET A 74 -13.63 -4.72 5.36
C MET A 74 -13.76 -4.09 6.75
N SER A 75 -14.93 -3.53 7.05
CA SER A 75 -15.22 -2.91 8.35
C SER A 75 -15.13 -3.93 9.48
N ASN A 76 -15.74 -5.11 9.31
CA ASN A 76 -15.71 -6.19 10.30
C ASN A 76 -14.28 -6.66 10.54
N TYR A 77 -13.50 -6.89 9.47
CA TYR A 77 -12.11 -7.26 9.59
C TYR A 77 -11.28 -6.22 10.36
N ILE A 78 -11.43 -4.93 10.04
CA ILE A 78 -10.74 -3.84 10.76
C ILE A 78 -11.13 -3.83 12.24
N ASN A 79 -12.42 -4.02 12.55
CA ASN A 79 -12.90 -3.94 13.93
C ASN A 79 -12.49 -5.16 14.76
N GLU A 80 -12.50 -6.35 14.18
CA GLU A 80 -12.22 -7.61 14.88
C GLU A 80 -10.74 -7.94 14.98
N ARG A 81 -9.96 -7.64 13.92
CA ARG A 81 -8.58 -8.11 13.78
C ARG A 81 -7.52 -7.06 14.05
N LEU A 82 -7.86 -5.76 13.98
CA LEU A 82 -6.93 -4.69 14.33
C LEU A 82 -7.20 -4.20 15.75
N MET A 83 -6.13 -4.04 16.54
CA MET A 83 -6.19 -3.44 17.87
C MET A 83 -6.95 -2.11 17.82
N PRO A 84 -7.73 -1.72 18.86
CA PRO A 84 -8.53 -0.50 18.86
C PRO A 84 -7.75 0.75 18.43
N ARG A 85 -6.49 0.87 18.88
CA ARG A 85 -5.58 1.99 18.55
C ARG A 85 -5.19 2.06 17.07
N ARG A 86 -5.30 0.96 16.32
CA ARG A 86 -4.95 0.86 14.88
C ARG A 86 -6.16 1.01 13.95
N ARG A 87 -7.40 1.00 14.44
CA ARG A 87 -8.61 1.11 13.60
C ARG A 87 -8.67 2.42 12.83
N SER A 88 -8.49 3.55 13.52
CA SER A 88 -8.46 4.87 12.88
C SER A 88 -7.34 4.98 11.84
N ALA A 89 -6.17 4.41 12.14
CA ALA A 89 -5.06 4.34 11.20
C ALA A 89 -5.39 3.49 9.97
N ALA A 90 -6.12 2.38 10.11
CA ALA A 90 -6.56 1.56 8.98
C ALA A 90 -7.50 2.29 8.03
N TYR A 91 -8.52 2.97 8.58
CA TYR A 91 -9.38 3.80 7.74
C TYR A 91 -8.62 4.97 7.10
N ALA A 92 -7.66 5.57 7.81
CA ALA A 92 -6.79 6.60 7.23
C ALA A 92 -5.90 6.04 6.11
N VAL A 93 -5.35 4.83 6.26
CA VAL A 93 -4.58 4.12 5.23
C VAL A 93 -5.42 3.90 3.99
N ILE A 94 -6.66 3.41 4.14
CA ILE A 94 -7.56 3.17 3.00
C ILE A 94 -7.91 4.49 2.31
N LYS A 95 -8.40 5.47 3.07
CA LYS A 95 -8.93 6.74 2.56
C LYS A 95 -7.85 7.63 1.94
N ASN A 96 -6.68 7.71 2.56
CA ASN A 96 -5.66 8.69 2.17
C ASN A 96 -4.59 8.10 1.25
N TYR A 97 -4.51 6.76 1.13
CA TYR A 97 -3.45 6.11 0.36
C TYR A 97 -3.98 5.03 -0.57
N LEU A 98 -4.60 3.97 -0.07
CA LEU A 98 -4.94 2.82 -0.92
C LEU A 98 -5.92 3.19 -2.04
N VAL A 99 -6.97 3.95 -1.73
CA VAL A 99 -7.93 4.41 -2.75
C VAL A 99 -7.35 5.51 -3.64
N PRO A 100 -6.79 6.61 -3.11
CA PRO A 100 -6.25 7.69 -3.95
C PRO A 100 -5.11 7.26 -4.87
N LEU A 101 -4.28 6.30 -4.46
CA LEU A 101 -3.20 5.77 -5.30
C LEU A 101 -3.70 4.74 -6.31
N GLY A 102 -4.96 4.34 -6.25
CA GLY A 102 -5.52 3.32 -7.14
C GLY A 102 -5.03 1.91 -6.84
N ILE A 103 -4.54 1.64 -5.62
CA ILE A 103 -4.26 0.28 -5.15
C ILE A 103 -5.58 -0.46 -4.91
N LEU A 104 -6.54 0.26 -4.32
CA LEU A 104 -7.93 -0.16 -4.18
C LEU A 104 -8.83 0.74 -5.02
N GLU A 105 -9.70 0.12 -5.80
CA GLU A 105 -10.84 0.79 -6.41
C GLU A 105 -12.03 0.65 -5.46
N TYR A 106 -12.60 1.77 -5.03
CA TYR A 106 -13.85 1.76 -4.27
C TYR A 106 -15.03 1.95 -5.22
N ARG A 107 -15.98 1.01 -5.21
CA ARG A 107 -17.24 1.09 -5.98
C ARG A 107 -18.41 1.34 -5.03
N PRO A 108 -18.88 2.58 -4.88
CA PRO A 108 -19.95 2.91 -3.94
C PRO A 108 -21.27 2.21 -4.27
N SER A 109 -21.63 2.14 -5.56
CA SER A 109 -22.86 1.51 -6.04
C SER A 109 -22.94 0.01 -5.72
N GLU A 110 -21.79 -0.66 -5.66
CA GLU A 110 -21.69 -2.07 -5.30
C GLU A 110 -21.31 -2.29 -3.84
N SER A 111 -20.97 -1.22 -3.11
CA SER A 111 -20.42 -1.29 -1.75
C SER A 111 -19.21 -2.22 -1.62
N LYS A 112 -18.26 -2.13 -2.56
CA LYS A 112 -17.07 -3.00 -2.65
C LYS A 112 -15.76 -2.23 -2.73
N TYR A 113 -14.71 -2.85 -2.19
CA TYR A 113 -13.32 -2.54 -2.48
C TYR A 113 -12.75 -3.62 -3.39
N ILE A 114 -12.11 -3.21 -4.49
CA ILE A 114 -11.51 -4.08 -5.49
C ILE A 114 -10.01 -3.83 -5.53
N LEU A 115 -9.22 -4.89 -5.53
CA LEU A 115 -7.77 -4.78 -5.68
C LEU A 115 -7.43 -4.52 -7.15
N SER A 116 -6.78 -3.39 -7.42
CA SER A 116 -6.43 -2.97 -8.76
C SER A 116 -5.35 -3.87 -9.36
N ARG A 117 -5.65 -4.47 -10.51
CA ARG A 117 -4.70 -5.29 -11.27
C ARG A 117 -3.68 -4.45 -12.02
N ASP A 118 -4.05 -3.23 -12.37
CA ASP A 118 -3.25 -2.34 -13.20
C ASP A 118 -2.29 -1.48 -12.38
N PHE A 119 -2.44 -1.44 -11.05
CA PHE A 119 -1.65 -0.61 -10.16
C PHE A 119 -0.14 -0.91 -10.27
N ALA A 120 0.27 -2.18 -10.28
CA ALA A 120 1.69 -2.54 -10.40
C ALA A 120 2.29 -2.04 -11.74
N GLY A 121 1.52 -2.15 -12.83
CA GLY A 121 1.92 -1.64 -14.14
C GLY A 121 1.97 -0.11 -14.19
N ALA A 122 1.02 0.56 -13.54
CA ALA A 122 1.01 2.02 -13.44
C ALA A 122 2.20 2.55 -12.61
N LEU A 123 2.55 1.88 -11.52
CA LEU A 123 3.70 2.22 -10.69
C LEU A 123 5.02 2.11 -11.46
N LYS A 124 5.18 1.04 -12.25
CA LYS A 124 6.31 0.88 -13.16
C LYS A 124 6.42 2.05 -14.14
N ARG A 125 5.32 2.37 -14.84
CA ARG A 125 5.31 3.49 -15.81
C ARG A 125 5.67 4.83 -15.16
N LEU A 126 5.21 5.06 -13.93
CA LEU A 126 5.56 6.26 -13.17
C LEU A 126 7.05 6.31 -12.80
N ALA A 127 7.63 5.18 -12.37
CA ALA A 127 9.05 5.09 -12.05
C ALA A 127 9.95 5.33 -13.28
N GLU A 128 9.61 4.73 -14.41
CA GLU A 128 10.31 4.92 -15.69
C GLU A 128 10.24 6.38 -16.15
N ALA A 129 9.04 6.98 -16.11
CA ALA A 129 8.83 8.38 -16.49
C ALA A 129 9.61 9.36 -15.59
N TYR A 130 9.59 9.13 -14.26
CA TYR A 130 10.36 9.94 -13.32
C TYR A 130 11.86 9.85 -13.59
N THR A 131 12.38 8.62 -13.75
CA THR A 131 13.81 8.40 -14.02
C THR A 131 14.24 9.09 -15.31
N LYS A 132 13.44 9.00 -16.38
CA LYS A 132 13.69 9.68 -17.65
C LYS A 132 13.65 11.20 -17.55
N TRP A 133 12.83 11.75 -16.65
CA TRP A 133 12.75 13.19 -16.44
C TRP A 133 13.93 13.74 -15.63
N THR A 134 14.41 12.96 -14.66
CA THR A 134 15.46 13.41 -13.73
C THR A 134 16.89 13.01 -14.12
N GLY A 135 17.06 12.10 -15.08
CA GLY A 135 18.35 11.61 -15.58
C GLY A 135 18.63 12.11 -16.99
#